data_AF-A0AAF0XQ43-F1
#
_entry.id   AF-A0AAF0XQ43-F1
#
_cell.length_a   1.000
_cell.length_b   1.000
_cell.length_c   1.000
_cell.angle_alpha   90.00
_cell.angle_beta   90.00
_cell.angle_gamma   90.00
#
_symmetry.space_group_name_H-M   'P 1'
#
loop_
_entity.id
_entity.type
_entity.pdbx_description
1 polymer ?
#
loop_
_entity_poly.entity_id
_entity_poly.type
_entity_poly.pdbx_seq_one_letter_code
_entity_poly.pdbx_strand_id
1 'polypeptide(L)'
;MPSFWNNVVYSLKIATPLVKVLRLVDGERKPAMGYIYEAMDRAKEAIQKSFNFNEKKYVEVFKIIDKRWDVQLHQPLHAAAYYLNPEFYYGNPNIEKDREVIKGFDGE
;
A
#
# COMPACT_ATOMS: atom_id res chain seq x y z
N MET A 1 17.23 24.48 -14.13
CA MET A 1 17.79 23.44 -13.24
C MET A 1 16.97 23.16 -11.96
N PRO A 2 16.33 24.14 -11.28
CA PRO A 2 15.54 23.84 -10.07
C PRO A 2 14.39 22.86 -10.30
N SER A 3 13.78 22.90 -11.48
CA SER A 3 12.70 22.00 -11.88
C SER A 3 13.14 20.53 -11.94
N PHE A 4 14.36 20.25 -12.38
CA PHE A 4 14.88 18.87 -12.42
C PHE A 4 14.98 18.29 -11.01
N TRP A 5 15.63 19.00 -10.09
CA TRP A 5 15.79 18.53 -8.71
C TRP A 5 14.45 18.43 -7.97
N ASN A 6 13.51 19.35 -8.23
CA ASN A 6 12.16 19.25 -7.68
C ASN A 6 11.44 17.99 -8.16
N ASN A 7 11.58 17.63 -9.44
CA ASN A 7 11.02 16.40 -9.99
C ASN A 7 11.69 15.16 -9.39
N VAL A 8 13.01 15.15 -9.22
CA VAL A 8 13.73 14.06 -8.56
C VAL A 8 13.22 13.86 -7.13
N VAL A 9 13.09 14.93 -6.35
CA VAL A 9 12.55 14.87 -4.98
C VAL A 9 11.11 14.36 -4.97
N TYR A 10 10.28 14.82 -5.92
CA TYR A 10 8.91 14.33 -6.09
C TYR A 10 8.88 12.82 -6.36
N SER A 11 9.68 12.33 -7.32
CA SER A 11 9.79 10.90 -7.62
C SER A 11 10.27 10.08 -6.43
N LEU A 12 11.26 10.57 -5.68
CA LEU A 12 11.78 9.88 -4.49
C LEU A 12 10.73 9.76 -3.39
N LYS A 13 9.93 10.81 -3.16
CA LYS A 13 8.83 10.79 -2.17
C LYS A 13 7.79 9.72 -2.46
N ILE A 14 7.52 9.46 -3.74
CA ILE A 14 6.58 8.42 -4.20
C ILE A 14 7.21 7.04 -4.23
N ALA A 15 8.39 6.91 -4.83
CA ALA A 15 9.01 5.62 -5.09
C ALA A 15 9.54 4.97 -3.81
N THR A 16 10.06 5.74 -2.86
CA THR A 16 10.72 5.18 -1.66
C THR A 16 9.77 4.31 -0.83
N PRO A 17 8.53 4.74 -0.50
CA PRO A 17 7.56 3.88 0.18
C PRO A 17 7.22 2.61 -0.61
N LEU A 18 7.03 2.71 -1.92
CA LEU A 18 6.70 1.56 -2.78
C LEU A 18 7.85 0.55 -2.87
N VAL A 19 9.10 1.00 -2.93
CA VAL A 19 10.28 0.12 -2.90
C VAL A 19 10.36 -0.64 -1.58
N LYS A 20 9.90 -0.08 -0.46
CA LYS A 20 9.83 -0.81 0.81
C LYS A 20 8.79 -1.94 0.75
N VAL A 21 7.65 -1.72 0.09
CA VAL A 21 6.65 -2.77 -0.16
C VAL A 21 7.25 -3.87 -1.03
N LEU A 22 7.94 -3.52 -2.13
CA LEU A 22 8.60 -4.49 -2.99
C LEU A 22 9.64 -5.34 -2.23
N ARG A 23 10.47 -4.70 -1.40
CA ARG A 23 11.45 -5.41 -0.55
C ARG A 23 10.80 -6.35 0.47
N LEU A 24 9.59 -6.06 0.92
CA LEU A 24 8.83 -6.95 1.80
C LEU A 24 8.39 -8.21 1.04
N VAL A 25 7.86 -8.04 -0.18
CA VAL A 25 7.36 -9.16 -0.99
C VAL A 25 8.49 -10.03 -1.55
N ASP A 26 9.62 -9.42 -1.89
CA ASP A 26 10.82 -10.11 -2.40
C ASP A 26 11.66 -10.72 -1.26
N GLY A 27 11.39 -10.35 -0.01
CA GLY A 27 12.14 -10.80 1.15
C GLY A 27 11.69 -12.18 1.66
N GLU A 28 12.57 -13.17 1.63
CA GLU A 28 12.27 -14.55 2.09
C GLU A 28 12.19 -14.71 3.62
N ARG A 29 12.48 -13.65 4.40
CA ARG A 29 12.62 -13.76 5.87
C ARG A 29 11.30 -13.89 6.63
N LYS A 30 10.20 -13.36 6.08
CA LYS A 30 8.86 -13.42 6.68
C LYS A 30 7.82 -13.66 5.58
N PRO A 31 6.74 -14.41 5.84
CA PRO A 31 5.67 -14.59 4.85
C PRO A 31 5.04 -13.25 4.49
N ALA A 32 5.28 -12.75 3.28
CA ALA A 32 4.82 -11.43 2.85
C ALA A 32 3.29 -11.32 2.69
N MET A 33 2.62 -12.43 2.38
CA MET A 33 1.18 -12.45 2.09
C MET A 33 0.32 -11.86 3.23
N GLY A 34 0.66 -12.14 4.48
CA GLY A 34 -0.10 -11.62 5.63
C GLY A 34 0.15 -10.14 5.95
N TYR A 35 1.05 -9.47 5.23
CA TYR A 35 1.49 -8.10 5.52
C TYR A 35 1.30 -7.14 4.34
N ILE A 36 0.98 -7.66 3.15
CA ILE A 36 1.02 -6.86 1.92
C ILE A 36 -0.06 -5.76 1.89
N TYR A 37 -1.24 -6.02 2.46
CA TYR A 37 -2.32 -5.02 2.60
C TYR A 37 -1.86 -3.84 3.48
N GLU A 38 -1.43 -4.13 4.71
CA GLU A 38 -0.91 -3.12 5.63
C GLU A 38 0.30 -2.37 5.04
N ALA A 39 1.19 -3.07 4.35
CA ALA A 39 2.38 -2.45 3.75
C ALA A 39 2.00 -1.46 2.64
N MET A 40 1.01 -1.79 1.81
CA MET A 40 0.50 -0.89 0.77
C MET A 40 -0.19 0.33 1.39
N ASP A 41 -1.02 0.14 2.42
CA ASP A 41 -1.70 1.23 3.12
C ASP A 41 -0.70 2.21 3.75
N ARG A 42 0.28 1.70 4.51
CA ARG A 42 1.37 2.50 5.08
C ARG A 42 2.20 3.21 4.00
N ALA A 43 2.37 2.60 2.82
CA ALA A 43 3.06 3.25 1.72
C ALA A 43 2.28 4.46 1.20
N LYS A 44 0.95 4.32 1.02
CA LYS A 44 0.07 5.44 0.67
C LYS A 44 0.09 6.53 1.74
N GLU A 45 -0.04 6.19 3.02
CA GLU A 45 0.05 7.17 4.10
C GLU A 45 1.38 7.93 4.11
N ALA A 46 2.51 7.22 3.90
CA ALA A 46 3.84 7.84 3.86
C ALA A 46 3.96 8.84 2.70
N ILE A 47 3.37 8.52 1.53
CA ILE A 47 3.30 9.44 0.39
C ILE A 47 2.49 10.69 0.77
N GLN A 48 1.29 10.53 1.33
CA GLN A 48 0.45 11.66 1.75
C GLN A 48 1.19 12.57 2.75
N LYS A 49 1.76 11.98 3.79
CA LYS A 49 2.56 12.68 4.81
C LYS A 49 3.73 13.45 4.19
N SER A 50 4.43 12.87 3.22
CA SER A 50 5.57 13.53 2.53
C SER A 50 5.20 14.77 1.71
N PHE A 51 3.92 14.90 1.36
CA PHE A 51 3.35 16.05 0.64
C PHE A 51 2.48 16.94 1.54
N ASN A 52 2.58 16.78 2.87
CA ASN A 52 1.76 17.50 3.86
C ASN A 52 0.26 17.38 3.55
N PHE A 53 -0.19 16.19 3.13
CA PHE A 53 -1.58 15.90 2.79
C PHE A 53 -2.15 16.78 1.65
N ASN A 54 -1.29 17.38 0.82
CA ASN A 54 -1.73 18.09 -0.38
C ASN A 54 -2.11 17.09 -1.48
N GLU A 55 -3.39 16.74 -1.50
CA GLU A 55 -3.98 15.73 -2.39
C GLU A 55 -3.64 15.92 -3.86
N LYS A 56 -3.61 17.17 -4.34
CA LYS A 56 -3.27 17.49 -5.74
C LYS A 56 -1.90 16.95 -6.18
N LYS A 57 -1.00 16.68 -5.23
CA LYS A 57 0.35 16.15 -5.52
C LYS A 57 0.40 14.64 -5.68
N TYR A 58 -0.56 13.88 -5.15
CA TYR A 58 -0.50 12.42 -5.15
C TYR A 58 -1.76 11.71 -5.68
N VAL A 59 -2.87 12.43 -5.93
CA VAL A 59 -4.13 11.80 -6.38
C VAL A 59 -3.97 11.01 -7.68
N GLU A 60 -3.26 11.55 -8.68
CA GLU A 60 -3.03 10.84 -9.95
C GLU A 60 -2.09 9.63 -9.76
N VAL A 61 -1.15 9.74 -8.83
CA VAL A 61 -0.26 8.63 -8.48
C VAL A 61 -1.04 7.52 -7.78
N PHE A 62 -1.99 7.87 -6.91
CA PHE A 62 -2.83 6.91 -6.20
C PHE A 62 -3.70 6.14 -7.17
N LYS A 63 -4.29 6.79 -8.18
CA LYS A 63 -5.01 6.09 -9.25
C LYS A 63 -4.15 5.05 -9.96
N ILE A 64 -2.87 5.34 -10.19
CA ILE A 64 -1.93 4.39 -10.80
C ILE A 64 -1.63 3.23 -9.85
N ILE A 65 -1.39 3.53 -8.57
CA ILE A 65 -1.14 2.52 -7.53
C ILE A 65 -2.36 1.59 -7.41
N ASP A 66 -3.55 2.15 -7.28
CA ASP A 66 -4.81 1.42 -7.10
C ASP A 66 -5.10 0.53 -8.30
N LYS A 67 -4.95 1.05 -9.52
CA LYS A 67 -5.08 0.24 -10.73
C LYS A 67 -4.09 -0.94 -10.75
N ARG A 68 -2.89 -0.78 -10.22
CA ARG A 68 -1.90 -1.87 -10.16
C ARG A 68 -2.20 -2.85 -9.03
N TRP A 69 -2.63 -2.33 -7.89
CA TRP A 69 -3.07 -3.08 -6.73
C TRP A 69 -4.22 -4.02 -7.11
N ASP A 70 -5.29 -3.48 -7.69
CA ASP A 70 -6.47 -4.22 -8.12
C ASP A 70 -6.13 -5.38 -9.07
N VAL A 71 -5.17 -5.17 -9.98
CA VAL A 71 -4.79 -6.18 -10.99
C VAL A 71 -3.84 -7.24 -10.46
N GLN A 72 -2.99 -6.94 -9.46
CA GLN A 72 -1.86 -7.80 -9.10
C GLN A 72 -1.91 -8.36 -7.69
N LEU A 73 -2.38 -7.57 -6.72
CA LEU A 73 -2.19 -7.86 -5.29
C LEU A 73 -3.48 -7.81 -4.48
N HIS A 74 -4.51 -7.11 -4.95
CA HIS A 74 -5.87 -7.15 -4.38
C HIS A 74 -6.56 -8.46 -4.78
N GLN A 75 -6.09 -9.56 -4.20
CA GLN A 75 -6.56 -10.91 -4.52
C GLN A 75 -7.12 -11.58 -3.26
N PRO A 76 -8.12 -12.48 -3.38
CA PRO A 76 -8.75 -13.12 -2.22
C PRO A 76 -7.76 -13.80 -1.27
N LEU A 77 -6.71 -14.42 -1.83
CA LEU A 77 -5.68 -15.07 -1.01
C LEU A 77 -4.87 -14.08 -0.16
N HIS A 78 -4.53 -12.91 -0.70
CA HIS A 78 -3.83 -11.87 0.04
C HIS A 78 -4.73 -11.21 1.09
N ALA A 79 -6.02 -11.01 0.77
CA ALA A 79 -7.02 -10.51 1.72
C ALA A 79 -7.17 -11.47 2.91
N ALA A 80 -7.33 -12.76 2.63
CA ALA A 80 -7.42 -13.80 3.65
C ALA A 80 -6.16 -13.87 4.51
N ALA A 81 -4.97 -13.81 3.89
CA ALA A 81 -3.72 -13.84 4.63
C ALA A 81 -3.57 -12.64 5.58
N TYR A 82 -3.98 -11.45 5.15
CA TYR A 82 -3.98 -10.25 5.99
C TYR A 82 -5.01 -10.38 7.12
N TYR A 83 -6.25 -10.77 6.82
CA TYR A 83 -7.31 -10.95 7.81
C TYR A 83 -6.93 -11.97 8.90
N LEU A 84 -6.26 -13.06 8.52
CA LEU A 84 -5.86 -14.11 9.45
C LEU A 84 -4.54 -13.82 10.18
N ASN A 85 -3.86 -12.71 9.89
CA ASN A 85 -2.63 -12.35 10.59
C ASN A 85 -2.95 -11.84 12.01
N PRO A 86 -2.54 -12.54 13.09
CA PRO A 86 -2.89 -12.15 14.45
C PRO A 86 -2.41 -10.76 14.86
N GLU A 87 -1.28 -10.29 14.29
CA GLU A 87 -0.75 -8.96 14.55
C GLU A 87 -1.74 -7.87 14.14
N PHE A 88 -2.43 -8.06 13.00
CA PHE A 88 -3.39 -7.09 12.47
C PHE A 88 -4.81 -7.38 12.93
N TYR A 89 -5.21 -8.65 13.02
CA TYR A 89 -6.55 -9.02 13.47
C TYR A 89 -6.85 -8.51 14.88
N TYR A 90 -5.92 -8.71 15.82
CA TYR A 90 -6.08 -8.19 17.18
C TYR A 90 -5.63 -6.73 17.33
N GLY A 91 -4.79 -6.22 16.42
CA GLY A 91 -4.34 -4.83 16.42
C GLY A 91 -5.37 -3.83 15.88
N ASN A 92 -6.29 -4.28 15.01
CA ASN A 92 -7.34 -3.47 14.42
C ASN A 92 -8.73 -4.03 14.78
N PRO A 93 -9.44 -3.45 15.76
CA PRO A 93 -10.75 -3.94 16.20
C PRO A 93 -11.84 -3.82 15.13
N ASN A 94 -11.56 -3.14 14.01
CA ASN A 94 -12.50 -2.93 12.91
C ASN A 94 -12.13 -3.72 11.65
N ILE A 95 -11.16 -4.64 11.69
CA ILE A 95 -10.71 -5.39 10.51
C ILE A 95 -11.86 -6.14 9.80
N GLU A 96 -12.85 -6.61 10.56
CA GLU A 96 -14.04 -7.30 10.03
C GLU A 96 -14.98 -6.37 9.24
N LYS A 97 -14.87 -5.07 9.44
CA LYS A 97 -15.65 -4.03 8.75
C LYS A 97 -14.80 -3.26 7.74
N ASP A 98 -13.54 -3.64 7.59
CA ASP A 98 -12.63 -3.00 6.67
C ASP A 98 -13.09 -3.25 5.23
N ARG A 99 -13.49 -2.19 4.55
CA ARG A 99 -14.02 -2.27 3.18
C ARG A 99 -12.99 -2.80 2.20
N GLU A 100 -11.72 -2.50 2.41
CA GLU A 100 -10.64 -2.95 1.53
C GLU A 100 -10.45 -4.45 1.64
N VAL A 101 -10.54 -4.99 2.86
CA VAL A 101 -10.46 -6.43 3.13
C VAL A 101 -11.69 -7.15 2.60
N ILE A 102 -12.90 -6.61 2.84
CA ILE A 102 -14.15 -7.18 2.34
C ILE A 102 -14.14 -7.23 0.81
N LYS A 103 -13.81 -6.11 0.15
CA LYS A 103 -13.69 -6.05 -1.31
C LYS A 103 -12.65 -7.05 -1.83
N GLY A 104 -11.58 -7.26 -1.07
CA GLY A 104 -10.54 -8.24 -1.40
C GLY A 104 -11.06 -9.69 -1.42
N PHE A 105 -12.05 -10.03 -0.60
CA PHE A 105 -12.68 -11.36 -0.62
C PHE A 105 -13.62 -11.57 -1.79
N ASP A 106 -14.33 -10.52 -2.21
CA ASP A 106 -15.37 -10.61 -3.22
C ASP A 106 -14.81 -10.93 -4.61
N GLY A 107 -13.53 -10.64 -4.86
CA GLY A 107 -12.82 -10.95 -6.10
C GLY A 107 -13.49 -10.34 -7.34
N GLU A 108 -12.96 -9.24 -7.86
CA GLU A 108 -13.33 -8.79 -9.22
C GLU A 108 -12.68 -9.66 -10.29
#